data_AF-A0A174D506-F1
#
_entry.id   AF-A0A174D506-F1
#
_cell.length_a   1.000
_cell.length_b   1.000
_cell.length_c   1.000
_cell.angle_alpha   90.00
_cell.angle_beta   90.00
_cell.angle_gamma   90.00
#
_symmetry.space_group_name_H-M   'P 1'
#
loop_
_entity.id
_entity.type
_entity.pdbx_description
1 polymer ?
#
loop_
_entity_poly.entity_id
_entity_poly.type
_entity_poly.pdbx_seq_one_letter_code
_entity_poly.pdbx_strand_id
1 'polypeptide(L)'
;MDINRNALLLYLRDLRDLEIAKKKISALYSKEKKYMENELVYMKTPSLRVENDVPDYSGGFMMLGIGIVGTLFSGWITLGFGTGFFTIIFKLFFGGMTIMCIIMTILGLVMIISDDREVSKSNKEAKKHNAEEKARVENNADRVAQMEREYKQTLSYLSSEYNKADSLLTAYYNQNLLPKQYRNLASLIYIYDYMSTSQESFSDTLIHEHMENGIQKILSRLDYIIQQNEYMIFNQHRIEAQNKNMISQNESMLKSLERTEQNTFESKEYAQLSLNYNKATAFFAAATYLEQR
;
A
#
# COMPACT_ATOMS: atom_id res chain seq x y z
N MET A 1 -30.49 1.14 -35.98
CA MET A 1 -29.82 -0.06 -36.50
C MET A 1 -29.47 -0.85 -35.26
N ASP A 2 -30.31 -1.81 -34.91
CA ASP A 2 -30.19 -2.52 -33.63
C ASP A 2 -29.41 -3.81 -33.88
N ILE A 3 -28.12 -3.78 -33.55
CA ILE A 3 -27.31 -4.98 -33.35
C ILE A 3 -28.10 -5.99 -32.52
N ASN A 4 -27.98 -7.28 -32.84
CA ASN A 4 -28.67 -8.35 -32.13
C ASN A 4 -28.43 -8.23 -30.61
N ARG A 5 -29.50 -8.28 -29.81
CA ARG A 5 -29.44 -8.11 -28.35
C ARG A 5 -28.39 -9.00 -27.68
N ASN A 6 -28.32 -10.28 -28.05
CA ASN A 6 -27.39 -11.22 -27.42
C ASN A 6 -25.94 -10.89 -27.80
N ALA A 7 -25.71 -10.50 -29.05
CA ALA A 7 -24.40 -10.02 -29.50
C ALA A 7 -23.98 -8.73 -28.74
N LEU A 8 -24.92 -7.80 -28.56
CA LEU A 8 -24.69 -6.57 -27.80
C LEU A 8 -24.41 -6.84 -26.32
N LEU A 9 -25.11 -7.78 -25.70
CA LEU A 9 -24.83 -8.17 -24.31
C LEU A 9 -23.43 -8.77 -24.15
N LEU A 10 -22.98 -9.61 -25.09
CA LEU A 10 -21.60 -10.10 -25.12
C LEU A 10 -20.60 -8.95 -25.26
N TYR A 11 -20.85 -8.03 -26.20
CA TYR A 11 -20.02 -6.84 -26.41
C TYR A 11 -19.90 -5.97 -25.14
N LEU A 12 -21.02 -5.65 -24.49
CA LEU A 12 -21.06 -4.80 -23.30
C LEU A 12 -20.40 -5.47 -22.10
N ARG A 13 -20.63 -6.77 -21.92
CA ARG A 13 -20.00 -7.58 -20.88
C ARG A 13 -18.49 -7.59 -21.03
N ASP A 14 -17.98 -7.96 -22.21
CA ASP A 14 -16.55 -8.07 -22.44
C ASP A 14 -15.85 -6.70 -22.27
N LEU A 15 -16.49 -5.60 -22.70
CA LEU A 15 -16.01 -4.24 -22.44
C LEU A 15 -15.93 -3.91 -20.95
N ARG A 16 -17.01 -4.17 -20.20
CA ARG A 16 -17.08 -3.95 -18.76
C ARG A 16 -15.96 -4.72 -18.07
N ASP A 17 -15.78 -5.98 -18.44
CA ASP A 17 -14.89 -6.89 -17.73
C ASP A 17 -13.42 -6.60 -18.07
N LEU A 18 -13.12 -6.17 -19.30
CA LEU A 18 -11.80 -5.66 -19.69
C LEU A 18 -11.45 -4.34 -18.97
N GLU A 19 -12.40 -3.42 -18.79
CA GLU A 19 -12.19 -2.19 -18.00
C GLU A 19 -11.87 -2.49 -16.54
N ILE A 20 -12.59 -3.44 -15.93
CA ILE A 20 -12.32 -3.91 -14.56
C ILE A 20 -10.94 -4.58 -14.52
N ALA A 21 -10.61 -5.45 -15.48
CA ALA A 21 -9.30 -6.10 -15.57
C ALA A 21 -8.16 -5.07 -15.60
N LYS A 22 -8.25 -4.04 -16.46
CA LYS A 22 -7.24 -2.97 -16.53
C LYS A 22 -7.06 -2.25 -15.20
N LYS A 23 -8.16 -1.88 -14.53
CA LYS A 23 -8.11 -1.23 -13.21
C LYS A 23 -7.42 -2.12 -12.18
N LYS A 24 -7.77 -3.42 -12.15
CA LYS A 24 -7.16 -4.39 -11.23
C LYS A 24 -5.68 -4.60 -11.50
N ILE A 25 -5.27 -4.77 -12.75
CA ILE A 25 -3.85 -4.89 -13.13
C ILE A 25 -3.06 -3.65 -12.69
N SER A 26 -3.62 -2.45 -12.89
CA SER A 26 -2.99 -1.20 -12.46
C SER A 26 -2.85 -1.10 -10.94
N ALA A 27 -3.88 -1.54 -10.19
CA ALA A 27 -3.84 -1.60 -8.74
C ALA A 27 -2.78 -2.61 -8.25
N LEU A 28 -2.72 -3.80 -8.84
CA LEU A 28 -1.69 -4.81 -8.57
C LEU A 28 -0.29 -4.27 -8.86
N TYR A 29 -0.08 -3.66 -10.03
CA TYR A 29 1.19 -3.04 -10.40
C TYR A 29 1.65 -2.03 -9.34
N SER A 30 0.74 -1.14 -8.92
CA SER A 30 1.06 -0.09 -7.94
C SER A 30 1.38 -0.67 -6.56
N LYS A 31 0.64 -1.70 -6.13
CA LYS A 31 0.84 -2.43 -4.88
C LYS A 31 2.19 -3.14 -4.85
N GLU A 32 2.46 -3.92 -5.89
CA GLU A 32 3.72 -4.67 -6.05
C GLU A 32 4.93 -3.73 -6.14
N LYS A 33 4.80 -2.64 -6.91
CA LYS A 33 5.82 -1.60 -6.98
C LYS A 33 6.16 -1.03 -5.61
N LYS A 34 5.15 -0.60 -4.85
CA LYS A 34 5.35 -0.03 -3.51
C LYS A 34 5.95 -1.03 -2.53
N TYR A 35 5.48 -2.28 -2.56
CA TYR A 35 6.00 -3.35 -1.70
C TYR A 35 7.50 -3.58 -1.95
N MET A 36 7.88 -3.77 -3.21
CA MET A 36 9.28 -4.05 -3.58
C MET A 36 10.19 -2.85 -3.37
N GLU A 37 9.73 -1.62 -3.64
CA GLU A 37 10.50 -0.41 -3.33
C GLU A 37 10.82 -0.29 -1.84
N ASN A 38 9.82 -0.48 -0.96
CA ASN A 38 10.02 -0.43 0.48
C ASN A 38 10.99 -1.51 0.97
N GLU A 39 10.84 -2.73 0.46
CA GLU A 39 11.67 -3.87 0.84
C GLU A 39 13.12 -3.68 0.38
N LEU A 40 13.34 -3.19 -0.86
CA LEU A 40 14.66 -2.84 -1.37
C LEU A 40 15.31 -1.73 -0.54
N VAL A 41 14.55 -0.69 -0.15
CA VAL A 41 15.06 0.37 0.72
C VAL A 41 15.51 -0.19 2.07
N TYR A 42 14.70 -1.05 2.69
CA TYR A 42 15.03 -1.70 3.96
C TYR A 42 16.27 -2.60 3.85
N MET A 43 16.39 -3.36 2.75
CA MET A 43 17.54 -4.25 2.54
C MET A 43 18.84 -3.49 2.28
N LYS A 44 18.78 -2.34 1.59
CA LYS A 44 19.95 -1.54 1.21
C LYS A 44 20.38 -0.50 2.25
N THR A 45 19.44 -0.01 3.06
CA THR A 45 19.70 1.10 3.96
C THR A 45 19.92 0.57 5.38
N PRO A 46 21.10 0.82 5.99
CA PRO A 46 21.33 0.44 7.38
C PRO A 46 20.55 1.37 8.32
N SER A 47 19.90 0.80 9.33
CA SER A 47 19.23 1.56 10.40
C SER A 47 20.22 1.86 11.52
N LEU A 48 20.88 3.03 11.47
CA LEU A 48 21.93 3.37 12.43
C LEU A 48 21.36 4.07 13.68
N ARG A 49 21.82 3.64 14.85
CA ARG A 49 21.59 4.34 16.13
C ARG A 49 22.66 5.39 16.34
N VAL A 50 22.24 6.52 16.91
CA VAL A 50 23.13 7.63 17.29
C VAL A 50 23.97 7.21 18.49
N GLU A 51 25.27 7.53 18.44
CA GLU A 51 26.18 7.41 19.57
C GLU A 51 26.18 8.75 20.33
N ASN A 52 26.09 8.70 21.65
CA ASN A 52 26.08 9.89 22.51
C ASN A 52 27.50 10.17 22.99
N ASP A 53 28.08 11.30 22.59
CA ASP A 53 29.48 11.63 22.93
C ASP A 53 29.63 12.33 24.28
N VAL A 54 28.53 12.84 24.86
CA VAL A 54 28.57 13.67 26.07
C VAL A 54 27.49 13.23 27.07
N PRO A 55 27.87 12.74 28.26
CA PRO A 55 26.93 12.52 29.37
C PRO A 55 26.42 13.83 29.94
N ASP A 56 25.15 13.86 30.38
CA ASP A 56 24.57 15.03 31.05
C ASP A 56 24.95 15.04 32.53
N TYR A 57 26.00 15.79 32.86
CA TYR A 57 26.49 15.89 34.23
C TYR A 57 25.78 16.97 35.07
N SER A 58 24.78 17.66 34.54
CA SER A 58 24.20 18.85 35.18
C SER A 58 23.67 18.58 36.60
N GLY A 59 22.97 17.45 36.79
CA GLY A 59 22.47 17.03 38.09
C GLY A 59 23.59 16.69 39.09
N GLY A 60 24.60 15.94 38.64
CA GLY A 60 25.76 15.57 39.44
C GLY A 60 26.58 16.77 39.90
N PHE A 61 26.90 17.71 38.99
CA PHE A 61 27.65 18.92 39.33
C PHE A 61 26.90 19.85 40.27
N MET A 62 25.58 20.01 40.11
CA MET A 62 24.77 20.81 41.03
C MET A 62 24.85 20.24 42.46
N MET A 63 24.72 18.92 42.60
CA MET A 63 24.78 18.25 43.91
C MET A 63 26.16 18.35 44.56
N LEU A 64 27.23 18.22 43.77
CA LEU A 64 28.60 18.45 44.24
C LEU A 64 28.82 19.88 44.72
N GLY A 65 28.36 20.86 43.94
CA GLY A 65 28.49 22.28 44.30
C GLY A 65 27.81 22.61 45.62
N ILE A 66 26.57 22.14 45.81
CA ILE A 66 25.81 22.35 47.06
C ILE A 66 26.50 21.64 48.23
N GLY A 67 26.96 20.40 48.03
CA GLY A 67 27.64 19.62 49.05
C GLY A 67 28.92 20.29 49.55
N ILE A 68 29.81 20.68 48.64
CA ILE A 68 31.11 21.31 48.97
C ILE A 68 30.91 22.66 49.68
N VAL A 69 30.06 23.53 49.13
CA VAL A 69 29.79 24.85 49.72
C VAL A 69 29.15 24.68 51.10
N GLY A 70 28.22 23.74 51.24
CA GLY A 70 27.57 23.43 52.52
C GLY A 70 28.55 22.95 53.58
N THR A 71 29.46 22.03 53.24
CA THR A 71 30.49 21.50 54.16
C THR A 71 31.48 22.58 54.61
N LEU A 72 31.92 23.46 53.70
CA LEU A 72 32.83 24.57 54.04
C LEU A 72 32.16 25.58 54.99
N PHE A 73 30.89 25.92 54.71
CA PHE A 73 30.13 26.86 55.52
C PHE A 73 29.82 26.30 56.92
N SER A 74 29.33 25.06 57.01
CA SER A 74 29.02 24.42 58.29
C SER A 74 30.26 24.15 59.14
N GLY A 75 31.38 23.77 58.49
CA GLY A 75 32.66 23.54 59.16
C GLY A 75 33.25 24.82 59.76
N TRP A 76 33.19 25.93 59.03
CA TRP A 76 33.64 27.23 59.50
C TRP A 76 32.84 27.71 60.72
N ILE A 77 31.51 27.56 60.68
CA ILE A 77 30.63 27.86 61.83
C ILE A 77 30.97 26.96 63.03
N THR A 78 31.20 25.68 62.82
CA THR A 78 31.49 24.73 63.92
C THR A 78 32.81 25.05 64.63
N LEU A 79 33.81 25.58 63.92
CA LEU A 79 35.13 25.94 64.45
C LEU A 79 35.19 27.35 65.09
N GLY A 80 34.33 28.29 64.68
CA GLY A 80 34.41 29.71 65.07
C GLY A 80 33.81 30.09 66.43
N PHE A 81 33.02 29.23 67.09
CA PHE A 81 32.35 29.57 68.36
C PHE A 81 33.07 29.00 69.60
N GLY A 82 33.15 29.82 70.67
CA GLY A 82 33.82 29.54 71.96
C GLY A 82 33.19 28.42 72.82
N THR A 83 33.54 28.36 74.11
CA THR A 83 33.17 27.26 75.03
C THR A 83 32.06 27.65 76.02
N GLY A 84 30.79 27.38 75.70
CA GLY A 84 29.63 27.54 76.59
C GLY A 84 28.50 26.54 76.31
N PHE A 85 27.55 26.32 77.23
CA PHE A 85 26.53 25.27 77.09
C PHE A 85 25.71 25.34 75.78
N PHE A 86 25.25 26.53 75.36
CA PHE A 86 24.56 26.72 74.07
C PHE A 86 25.45 26.41 72.86
N THR A 87 26.77 26.61 72.96
CA THR A 87 27.71 26.34 71.86
C THR A 87 27.85 24.85 71.56
N ILE A 88 27.67 23.98 72.56
CA ILE A 88 27.74 22.53 72.39
C ILE A 88 26.57 22.01 71.55
N ILE A 89 25.35 22.49 71.84
CA ILE A 89 24.13 22.13 71.09
C ILE A 89 24.24 22.61 69.63
N PHE A 90 24.72 23.84 69.42
CA PHE A 90 24.96 24.38 68.07
C PHE A 90 26.00 23.58 67.28
N LYS A 91 27.11 23.18 67.93
CA LYS A 91 28.14 22.35 67.29
C LYS A 91 27.62 20.95 66.91
N LEU A 92 26.76 20.34 67.71
CA LEU A 92 26.13 19.06 67.36
C LEU A 92 25.20 19.19 66.15
N PHE A 93 24.39 20.26 66.10
CA PHE A 93 23.49 20.52 64.98
C PHE A 93 24.25 20.76 63.65
N PHE A 94 25.22 21.67 63.66
CA PHE A 94 26.04 21.95 62.47
C PHE A 94 27.00 20.80 62.12
N GLY A 95 27.43 20.01 63.10
CA GLY A 95 28.15 18.76 62.87
C GLY A 95 27.32 17.74 62.09
N GLY A 96 26.05 17.54 62.47
CA GLY A 96 25.10 16.71 61.71
C GLY A 96 24.86 17.24 60.28
N MET A 97 24.74 18.57 60.13
CA MET A 97 24.61 19.23 58.83
C MET A 97 25.85 19.00 57.94
N THR A 98 27.04 19.03 58.53
CA THR A 98 28.31 18.79 57.82
C THR A 98 28.36 17.36 57.26
N ILE A 99 27.93 16.37 58.04
CA ILE A 99 27.84 14.97 57.62
C ILE A 99 26.84 14.81 56.45
N MET A 100 25.67 15.46 56.51
CA MET A 100 24.70 15.44 55.42
C MET A 100 25.24 16.05 54.12
N CYS A 101 25.98 17.15 54.20
CA CYS A 101 26.63 17.77 53.03
C CYS A 101 27.72 16.88 52.41
N ILE A 102 28.48 16.15 53.24
CA ILE A 102 29.45 15.15 52.77
C ILE A 102 28.72 14.01 52.02
N ILE A 103 27.62 13.50 52.56
CA ILE A 103 26.80 12.47 51.89
C ILE A 103 26.28 12.98 50.54
N MET A 104 25.79 14.22 50.46
CA MET A 104 25.35 14.81 49.19
C MET A 104 26.49 14.91 48.17
N THR A 105 27.70 15.25 48.61
CA THR A 105 28.88 15.29 47.73
C THR A 105 29.19 13.90 47.18
N ILE A 106 29.13 12.86 48.01
CA ILE A 106 29.35 11.47 47.56
C ILE A 106 28.26 11.04 46.56
N LEU A 107 26.99 11.37 46.83
CA LEU A 107 25.89 11.07 45.90
C LEU A 107 26.06 11.80 44.55
N GLY A 108 26.53 13.04 44.55
CA GLY A 108 26.84 13.78 43.33
C GLY A 108 27.94 13.10 42.49
N LEU A 109 29.00 12.61 43.13
CA LEU A 109 30.04 11.82 42.44
C LEU A 109 29.48 10.51 41.87
N VAL A 110 28.64 9.80 42.63
CA VAL A 110 28.02 8.54 42.19
C VAL A 110 27.12 8.79 40.97
N MET A 111 26.40 9.90 40.93
CA MET A 111 25.53 10.27 39.81
C MET A 111 26.33 10.53 38.53
N ILE A 112 27.42 11.30 38.59
CA ILE A 112 28.31 11.53 37.44
C ILE A 112 28.84 10.20 36.89
N ILE A 113 29.25 9.28 37.78
CA ILE A 113 29.74 7.96 37.40
C ILE A 113 28.62 7.09 36.80
N SER A 114 27.38 7.22 37.27
CA SER A 114 26.25 6.48 36.68
C SER A 114 25.91 7.00 35.28
N ASP A 115 25.95 8.31 35.06
CA ASP A 115 25.67 8.93 33.76
C ASP A 115 26.73 8.50 32.73
N ASP A 116 28.01 8.47 33.12
CA ASP A 116 29.12 7.92 32.30
C ASP A 116 28.87 6.45 31.91
N ARG A 117 28.44 5.63 32.89
CA ARG A 117 28.17 4.20 32.66
C ARG A 117 26.97 3.99 31.73
N GLU A 118 25.93 4.80 31.88
CA GLU A 118 24.73 4.72 31.04
C GLU A 118 25.04 5.08 29.59
N VAL A 119 25.75 6.19 29.36
CA VAL A 119 26.21 6.59 28.02
C VAL A 119 27.14 5.54 27.43
N SER A 120 28.11 5.05 28.20
CA SER A 120 29.01 3.98 27.74
C SER A 120 28.26 2.71 27.34
N LYS A 121 27.24 2.32 28.12
CA LYS A 121 26.41 1.14 27.83
C LYS A 121 25.59 1.36 26.56
N SER A 122 24.91 2.50 26.46
CA SER A 122 24.13 2.89 25.28
C SER A 122 24.99 2.89 24.01
N ASN A 123 26.18 3.49 24.07
CA ASN A 123 27.12 3.52 22.94
C ASN A 123 27.61 2.14 22.57
N LYS A 124 27.86 1.25 23.53
CA LYS A 124 28.23 -0.15 23.23
C LYS A 124 27.11 -0.89 22.53
N GLU A 125 25.86 -0.69 22.95
CA GLU A 125 24.68 -1.25 22.28
C GLU A 125 24.49 -0.66 20.87
N ALA A 126 24.66 0.66 20.71
CA ALA A 126 24.59 1.34 19.42
C ALA A 126 25.67 0.83 18.46
N LYS A 127 26.92 0.71 18.91
CA LYS A 127 28.04 0.16 18.10
C LYS A 127 27.76 -1.28 17.66
N LYS A 128 27.29 -2.13 18.58
CA LYS A 128 26.94 -3.52 18.25
C LYS A 128 25.81 -3.57 17.22
N HIS A 129 24.72 -2.83 17.45
CA HIS A 129 23.60 -2.73 16.53
C HIS A 129 24.02 -2.20 15.15
N ASN A 130 24.84 -1.15 15.11
CA ASN A 130 25.33 -0.55 13.86
C ASN A 130 26.25 -1.51 13.09
N ALA A 131 27.06 -2.32 13.78
CA ALA A 131 27.88 -3.35 13.15
C ALA A 131 27.02 -4.49 12.58
N GLU A 132 26.02 -4.96 13.34
CA GLU A 132 25.06 -5.97 12.90
C GLU A 132 24.25 -5.49 11.69
N GLU A 133 23.78 -4.25 11.69
CA GLU A 133 23.04 -3.64 10.57
C GLU A 133 23.90 -3.48 9.31
N LYS A 134 25.17 -3.08 9.45
CA LYS A 134 26.10 -3.03 8.32
C LYS A 134 26.34 -4.42 7.73
N ALA A 135 26.58 -5.42 8.58
CA ALA A 135 26.76 -6.80 8.16
C ALA A 135 25.48 -7.37 7.50
N ARG A 136 24.29 -7.00 8.00
CA ARG A 136 23.00 -7.37 7.38
C ARG A 136 22.90 -6.84 5.95
N VAL A 137 23.21 -5.57 5.74
CA VAL A 137 23.16 -4.94 4.41
C VAL A 137 24.16 -5.60 3.45
N GLU A 138 25.39 -5.85 3.92
CA GLU A 138 26.42 -6.52 3.12
C GLU A 138 26.02 -7.96 2.74
N ASN A 139 25.54 -8.74 3.71
CA ASN A 139 25.08 -10.12 3.49
C ASN A 139 23.80 -10.19 2.64
N ASN A 140 23.05 -9.10 2.52
CA ASN A 140 21.86 -9.04 1.67
C ASN A 140 22.18 -8.75 0.19
N ALA A 141 23.43 -8.54 -0.20
CA ALA A 141 23.79 -8.17 -1.59
C ALA A 141 23.19 -9.11 -2.65
N ASP A 142 23.33 -10.43 -2.48
CA ASP A 142 22.78 -11.43 -3.41
C ASP A 142 21.24 -11.43 -3.42
N ARG A 143 20.63 -11.26 -2.24
CA ARG A 143 19.18 -11.19 -2.08
C ARG A 143 18.60 -9.94 -2.72
N VAL A 144 19.28 -8.80 -2.60
CA VAL A 144 18.93 -7.54 -3.26
C VAL A 144 19.01 -7.72 -4.78
N ALA A 145 20.10 -8.30 -5.30
CA ALA A 145 20.25 -8.54 -6.72
C ALA A 145 19.17 -9.51 -7.26
N GLN A 146 18.80 -10.52 -6.49
CA GLN A 146 17.68 -11.40 -6.84
C GLN A 146 16.34 -10.65 -6.83
N MET A 147 16.05 -9.90 -5.78
CA MET A 147 14.82 -9.12 -5.65
C MET A 147 14.67 -8.08 -6.75
N GLU A 148 15.76 -7.41 -7.16
CA GLU A 148 15.74 -6.48 -8.29
C GLU A 148 15.39 -7.15 -9.62
N ARG A 149 15.88 -8.38 -9.84
CA ARG A 149 15.52 -9.17 -11.03
C ARG A 149 14.04 -9.56 -11.00
N GLU A 150 13.56 -10.09 -9.88
CA GLU A 150 12.16 -10.46 -9.68
C GLU A 150 11.24 -9.24 -9.80
N TYR A 151 11.67 -8.09 -9.26
CA TYR A 151 10.97 -6.82 -9.37
C TYR A 151 10.79 -6.39 -10.81
N LYS A 152 11.88 -6.39 -11.59
CA LYS A 152 11.84 -6.04 -13.01
C LYS A 152 10.95 -7.00 -13.80
N GLN A 153 11.04 -8.30 -13.53
CA GLN A 153 10.23 -9.32 -14.20
C GLN A 153 8.74 -9.17 -13.88
N THR A 154 8.39 -9.02 -12.61
CA THR A 154 7.00 -8.87 -12.14
C THR A 154 6.36 -7.62 -12.72
N LEU A 155 7.03 -6.47 -12.65
CA LEU A 155 6.48 -5.23 -13.21
C LEU A 155 6.36 -5.28 -14.74
N SER A 156 7.34 -5.89 -15.42
CA SER A 156 7.27 -6.08 -16.87
C SER A 156 6.12 -7.00 -17.27
N TYR A 157 5.88 -8.06 -16.50
CA TYR A 157 4.77 -8.99 -16.71
C TYR A 157 3.43 -8.25 -16.55
N LEU A 158 3.20 -7.57 -15.42
CA LEU A 158 1.97 -6.82 -15.17
C LEU A 158 1.74 -5.71 -16.21
N SER A 159 2.79 -5.01 -16.64
CA SER A 159 2.69 -4.01 -17.70
C SER A 159 2.31 -4.63 -19.05
N SER A 160 2.88 -5.78 -19.40
CA SER A 160 2.48 -6.53 -20.61
C SER A 160 1.02 -6.97 -20.54
N GLU A 161 0.58 -7.50 -19.40
CA GLU A 161 -0.82 -7.91 -19.21
C GLU A 161 -1.79 -6.73 -19.30
N TYR A 162 -1.43 -5.58 -18.74
CA TYR A 162 -2.20 -4.35 -18.90
C TYR A 162 -2.34 -3.97 -20.38
N ASN A 163 -1.25 -4.00 -21.15
CA ASN A 163 -1.25 -3.65 -22.57
C ASN A 163 -2.09 -4.62 -23.40
N LYS A 164 -2.13 -5.91 -23.04
CA LYS A 164 -3.03 -6.89 -23.68
C LYS A 164 -4.49 -6.53 -23.45
N ALA A 165 -4.89 -6.29 -22.20
CA ALA A 165 -6.25 -5.88 -21.87
C ALA A 165 -6.64 -4.56 -22.56
N ASP A 166 -5.74 -3.58 -22.57
CA ASP A 166 -5.93 -2.29 -23.24
C ASP A 166 -6.09 -2.40 -24.76
N SER A 167 -5.27 -3.25 -25.40
CA SER A 167 -5.36 -3.49 -26.84
C SER A 167 -6.70 -4.13 -27.21
N LEU A 168 -7.18 -5.10 -26.40
CA LEU A 168 -8.49 -5.71 -26.60
C LEU A 168 -9.61 -4.70 -26.40
N LEU A 169 -9.60 -3.96 -25.29
CA LEU A 169 -10.58 -2.92 -24.99
C LEU A 169 -10.68 -1.89 -26.12
N THR A 170 -9.53 -1.45 -26.64
CA THR A 170 -9.44 -0.54 -27.79
C THR A 170 -10.06 -1.16 -29.04
N ALA A 171 -9.80 -2.45 -29.32
CA ALA A 171 -10.40 -3.16 -30.44
C ALA A 171 -11.93 -3.26 -30.32
N TYR A 172 -12.48 -3.41 -29.11
CA TYR A 172 -13.93 -3.34 -28.88
C TYR A 172 -14.45 -1.93 -29.15
N TYR A 173 -13.87 -0.89 -28.54
CA TYR A 173 -14.33 0.49 -28.73
C TYR A 173 -14.24 1.00 -30.17
N ASN A 174 -13.30 0.47 -30.96
CA ASN A 174 -13.17 0.80 -32.38
C ASN A 174 -14.32 0.28 -33.25
N GLN A 175 -15.13 -0.66 -32.77
CA GLN A 175 -16.39 -1.06 -33.43
C GLN A 175 -17.43 0.06 -33.39
N ASN A 176 -17.24 1.09 -32.55
CA ASN A 176 -18.10 2.27 -32.47
C ASN A 176 -19.59 2.01 -32.16
N LEU A 177 -19.93 0.82 -31.65
CA LEU A 177 -21.28 0.46 -31.19
C LEU A 177 -21.74 1.31 -29.99
N LEU A 178 -20.80 1.73 -29.14
CA LEU A 178 -21.09 2.58 -27.98
C LEU A 178 -20.63 4.03 -28.23
N PRO A 179 -21.51 5.03 -28.03
CA PRO A 179 -21.14 6.44 -28.10
C PRO A 179 -19.99 6.79 -27.15
N LYS A 180 -19.10 7.70 -27.57
CA LYS A 180 -17.87 8.03 -26.82
C LYS A 180 -18.12 8.45 -25.37
N GLN A 181 -19.18 9.21 -25.12
CA GLN A 181 -19.55 9.68 -23.77
C GLN A 181 -19.87 8.54 -22.78
N TYR A 182 -20.21 7.35 -23.28
CA TYR A 182 -20.55 6.18 -22.46
C TYR A 182 -19.43 5.13 -22.41
N ARG A 183 -18.26 5.42 -22.99
CA ARG A 183 -17.07 4.55 -22.94
C ARG A 183 -16.32 4.72 -21.62
N ASN A 184 -17.00 4.40 -20.52
CA ASN A 184 -16.45 4.41 -19.18
C ASN A 184 -17.09 3.29 -18.36
N LEU A 185 -16.40 2.83 -17.32
CA LEU A 185 -16.84 1.68 -16.53
C LEU A 185 -18.23 1.84 -15.90
N ALA A 186 -18.56 3.02 -15.38
CA ALA A 186 -19.86 3.23 -14.71
C ALA A 186 -21.02 3.11 -15.71
N SER A 187 -20.87 3.69 -16.90
CA SER A 187 -21.82 3.52 -18.00
C SER A 187 -21.92 2.06 -18.45
N LEU A 188 -20.78 1.36 -18.60
CA LEU A 188 -20.80 -0.04 -19.02
C LEU A 188 -21.51 -0.95 -18.01
N ILE A 189 -21.26 -0.78 -16.71
CA ILE A 189 -21.97 -1.50 -15.64
C ILE A 189 -23.46 -1.23 -15.75
N TYR A 190 -23.87 0.05 -15.80
CA TYR A 190 -25.27 0.42 -15.84
C TYR A 190 -25.99 -0.14 -17.08
N ILE A 191 -25.43 0.08 -18.27
CA ILE A 191 -26.04 -0.32 -19.54
C ILE A 191 -26.14 -1.84 -19.60
N TYR A 192 -25.10 -2.57 -19.19
CA TYR A 192 -25.13 -4.03 -19.16
C TYR A 192 -26.18 -4.56 -18.16
N ASP A 193 -26.18 -4.06 -16.92
CA ASP A 193 -27.11 -4.52 -15.89
C ASP A 193 -28.56 -4.22 -16.28
N TYR A 194 -28.81 -3.04 -16.86
CA TYR A 194 -30.13 -2.67 -17.34
C TYR A 194 -30.57 -3.55 -18.52
N MET A 195 -29.75 -3.69 -19.55
CA MET A 195 -30.06 -4.50 -20.74
C MET A 195 -30.15 -6.00 -20.43
N SER A 196 -29.40 -6.51 -19.46
CA SER A 196 -29.49 -7.93 -19.08
C SER A 196 -30.78 -8.24 -18.31
N THR A 197 -31.44 -7.24 -17.74
CA THR A 197 -32.64 -7.42 -16.89
C THR A 197 -33.92 -6.85 -17.49
N SER A 198 -33.83 -5.91 -18.44
CA SER A 198 -34.96 -5.34 -19.18
C SER A 198 -35.14 -6.01 -20.55
N GLN A 199 -36.24 -5.69 -21.24
CA GLN A 199 -36.47 -6.02 -22.66
C GLN A 199 -36.38 -4.77 -23.56
N GLU A 200 -35.89 -3.65 -23.02
CA GLU A 200 -35.81 -2.39 -23.76
C GLU A 200 -34.75 -2.43 -24.85
N SER A 201 -34.95 -1.63 -25.90
CA SER A 201 -33.98 -1.51 -26.99
C SER A 201 -32.71 -0.81 -26.51
N PHE A 202 -31.62 -0.98 -27.26
CA PHE A 202 -30.38 -0.26 -26.95
C PHE A 202 -30.56 1.25 -27.10
N SER A 203 -31.32 1.69 -28.11
CA SER A 203 -31.65 3.10 -28.30
C SER A 203 -32.41 3.68 -27.11
N ASP A 204 -33.39 2.95 -26.58
CA ASP A 204 -34.19 3.39 -25.43
C ASP A 204 -33.35 3.42 -24.15
N THR A 205 -32.46 2.44 -23.98
CA THR A 205 -31.51 2.40 -22.86
C THR A 205 -30.58 3.62 -22.84
N LEU A 206 -30.23 4.15 -24.01
CA LEU A 206 -29.33 5.31 -24.13
C LEU A 206 -30.03 6.68 -23.93
N ILE A 207 -31.34 6.70 -23.67
CA ILE A 207 -32.09 7.93 -23.40
C ILE A 207 -31.53 8.63 -22.15
N HIS A 208 -31.22 9.92 -22.32
CA HIS A 208 -30.28 10.68 -21.50
C HIS A 208 -30.64 10.77 -20.01
N GLU A 209 -31.92 10.93 -19.68
CA GLU A 209 -32.38 11.22 -18.31
C GLU A 209 -32.28 10.00 -17.37
N HIS A 210 -32.49 8.79 -17.89
CA HIS A 210 -32.30 7.54 -17.14
C HIS A 210 -30.82 7.21 -16.99
N MET A 211 -30.03 7.50 -18.03
CA MET A 211 -28.59 7.27 -18.06
C MET A 211 -27.84 8.15 -17.06
N GLU A 212 -28.09 9.46 -17.01
CA GLU A 212 -27.33 10.36 -16.15
C GLU A 212 -27.57 10.05 -14.66
N ASN A 213 -28.83 9.85 -14.27
CA ASN A 213 -29.20 9.45 -12.92
C ASN A 213 -28.70 8.04 -12.56
N GLY A 214 -28.78 7.09 -13.50
CA GLY A 214 -28.27 5.73 -13.32
C GLY A 214 -26.76 5.70 -13.15
N ILE A 215 -26.02 6.38 -14.02
CA ILE A 215 -24.56 6.50 -13.98
C ILE A 215 -24.12 7.19 -12.68
N GLN A 216 -24.78 8.26 -12.24
CA GLN A 216 -24.45 8.91 -10.96
C GLN A 216 -24.61 7.96 -9.77
N LYS A 217 -25.68 7.15 -9.74
CA LYS A 217 -25.86 6.12 -8.70
C LYS A 217 -24.73 5.11 -8.72
N ILE A 218 -24.32 4.63 -9.90
CA ILE A 218 -23.19 3.71 -10.04
C ILE A 218 -21.89 4.38 -9.61
N LEU A 219 -21.61 5.61 -10.04
CA LEU A 219 -20.41 6.36 -9.66
C LEU A 219 -20.30 6.50 -8.13
N SER A 220 -21.41 6.78 -7.44
CA SER A 220 -21.42 6.91 -5.97
C SER A 220 -21.10 5.62 -5.22
N ARG A 221 -21.16 4.47 -5.89
CA ARG A 221 -20.93 3.13 -5.33
C ARG A 221 -19.87 2.36 -6.11
N LEU A 222 -19.16 2.99 -7.03
CA LEU A 222 -18.35 2.30 -8.02
C LEU A 222 -17.23 1.50 -7.36
N ASP A 223 -16.57 2.06 -6.35
CA ASP A 223 -15.51 1.37 -5.60
C ASP A 223 -16.05 0.13 -4.87
N TYR A 224 -17.25 0.22 -4.29
CA TYR A 224 -17.92 -0.91 -3.65
C TYR A 224 -18.34 -1.99 -4.66
N ILE A 225 -18.88 -1.57 -5.81
CA ILE A 225 -19.27 -2.48 -6.91
C ILE A 225 -18.03 -3.19 -7.46
N ILE A 226 -16.94 -2.47 -7.68
CA ILE A 226 -15.66 -3.05 -8.09
C ILE A 226 -15.22 -4.07 -7.03
N GLN A 227 -15.18 -3.69 -5.75
CA GLN A 227 -14.71 -4.58 -4.69
C GLN A 227 -15.56 -5.85 -4.50
N GLN A 228 -16.89 -5.74 -4.58
CA GLN A 228 -17.81 -6.89 -4.40
C GLN A 228 -17.92 -7.74 -5.67
N ASN A 229 -18.05 -7.10 -6.83
CA ASN A 229 -18.35 -7.81 -8.08
C ASN A 229 -17.10 -8.21 -8.85
N GLU A 230 -15.90 -7.67 -8.59
CA GLU A 230 -14.66 -8.12 -9.23
C GLU A 230 -14.48 -9.64 -9.11
N TYR A 231 -14.62 -10.18 -7.89
CA TYR A 231 -14.43 -11.62 -7.65
C TYR A 231 -15.47 -12.46 -8.41
N MET A 232 -16.73 -12.01 -8.43
CA MET A 232 -17.81 -12.69 -9.14
C MET A 232 -17.63 -12.61 -10.66
N ILE A 233 -17.28 -11.44 -11.19
CA ILE A 233 -17.10 -11.15 -12.62
C ILE A 233 -15.93 -11.96 -13.19
N PHE A 234 -14.76 -11.95 -12.54
CA PHE A 234 -13.61 -12.72 -13.02
C PHE A 234 -13.83 -14.22 -12.92
N ASN A 235 -14.44 -14.71 -11.82
CA ASN A 235 -14.79 -16.13 -11.73
C ASN A 235 -15.81 -16.54 -12.78
N GLN A 236 -16.80 -15.69 -13.06
CA GLN A 236 -17.79 -15.97 -14.10
C GLN A 236 -17.11 -16.09 -15.46
N HIS A 237 -16.28 -15.12 -15.86
CA HIS A 237 -15.54 -15.20 -17.12
C HIS A 237 -14.62 -16.41 -17.22
N ARG A 238 -14.02 -16.86 -16.12
CA ARG A 238 -13.23 -18.10 -16.11
C ARG A 238 -14.11 -19.34 -16.24
N ILE A 239 -15.22 -19.44 -15.51
CA ILE A 239 -16.18 -20.54 -15.65
C ILE A 239 -16.64 -20.63 -17.10
N GLU A 240 -16.95 -19.49 -17.71
CA GLU A 240 -17.32 -19.40 -19.12
C GLU A 240 -16.17 -19.81 -20.05
N ALA A 241 -14.94 -19.34 -19.79
CA ALA A 241 -13.76 -19.71 -20.57
C ALA A 241 -13.41 -21.21 -20.46
N GLN A 242 -13.80 -21.85 -19.36
CA GLN A 242 -13.65 -23.29 -19.13
C GLN A 242 -14.86 -24.08 -19.66
N ASN A 243 -16.01 -23.43 -19.85
CA ASN A 243 -17.24 -24.03 -20.35
C ASN A 243 -17.28 -24.03 -21.88
N LYS A 244 -16.67 -25.06 -22.48
CA LYS A 244 -16.61 -25.26 -23.92
C LYS A 244 -17.97 -25.24 -24.61
N ASN A 245 -19.04 -25.69 -23.94
CA ASN A 245 -20.38 -25.69 -24.51
C ASN A 245 -20.91 -24.27 -24.68
N MET A 246 -20.71 -23.41 -23.67
CA MET A 246 -21.17 -22.03 -23.72
C MET A 246 -20.37 -21.20 -24.73
N ILE A 247 -19.04 -21.41 -24.80
CA ILE A 247 -18.20 -20.81 -25.83
C ILE A 247 -18.67 -21.23 -27.21
N SER A 248 -18.84 -22.54 -27.44
CA SER A 248 -19.30 -23.06 -28.73
C SER A 248 -20.68 -22.53 -29.13
N GLN A 249 -21.58 -22.35 -28.16
CA GLN A 249 -22.90 -21.78 -28.38
C GLN A 249 -22.81 -20.31 -28.81
N ASN A 250 -22.02 -19.50 -28.09
CA ASN A 250 -21.83 -18.08 -28.41
C ASN A 250 -21.11 -17.88 -29.75
N GLU A 251 -20.08 -18.68 -30.03
CA GLU A 251 -19.39 -18.66 -31.33
C GLU A 251 -20.34 -19.03 -32.48
N SER A 252 -21.17 -20.06 -32.29
CA SER A 252 -22.13 -20.49 -33.30
C SER A 252 -23.20 -19.44 -33.54
N MET A 253 -23.67 -18.77 -32.48
CA MET A 253 -24.59 -17.64 -32.56
C MET A 253 -23.99 -16.49 -33.38
N LEU A 254 -22.77 -16.06 -33.06
CA LEU A 254 -22.10 -14.95 -33.77
C LEU A 254 -21.83 -15.28 -35.24
N LYS A 255 -21.37 -16.51 -35.53
CA LYS A 255 -21.18 -16.99 -36.91
C LYS A 255 -22.50 -17.10 -37.68
N SER A 256 -23.60 -17.45 -37.00
CA SER A 256 -24.92 -17.48 -37.61
C SER A 256 -25.34 -16.07 -38.01
N LEU A 257 -25.21 -15.10 -37.09
CA LEU A 257 -25.52 -13.69 -37.35
C LEU A 257 -24.69 -13.13 -38.51
N GLU A 258 -23.38 -13.40 -38.53
CA GLU A 258 -22.48 -13.02 -39.63
C GLU A 258 -22.98 -13.53 -40.99
N ARG A 259 -23.46 -14.79 -41.06
CA ARG A 259 -23.90 -15.44 -42.30
C ARG A 259 -25.31 -15.04 -42.74
N THR A 260 -26.20 -14.78 -41.80
CA THR A 260 -27.60 -14.43 -42.09
C THR A 260 -27.78 -12.96 -42.39
N GLU A 261 -26.80 -12.13 -42.05
CA GLU A 261 -26.84 -10.69 -42.28
C GLU A 261 -26.59 -10.36 -43.75
N GLN A 262 -27.61 -9.81 -44.41
CA GLN A 262 -27.52 -9.44 -45.83
C GLN A 262 -26.69 -8.16 -46.01
N ASN A 263 -26.62 -7.36 -44.96
CA ASN A 263 -25.83 -6.14 -44.95
C ASN A 263 -24.35 -6.44 -44.71
N THR A 264 -23.53 -6.17 -45.73
CA THR A 264 -22.07 -6.35 -45.64
C THR A 264 -21.40 -5.54 -44.54
N PHE A 265 -22.02 -4.46 -44.05
CA PHE A 265 -21.53 -3.68 -42.92
C PHE A 265 -21.77 -4.41 -41.58
N GLU A 266 -23.01 -4.77 -41.28
CA GLU A 266 -23.37 -5.49 -40.03
C GLU A 266 -22.72 -6.88 -39.96
N SER A 267 -22.61 -7.58 -41.10
CA SER A 267 -21.88 -8.84 -41.18
C SER A 267 -20.41 -8.69 -40.73
N LYS A 268 -19.73 -7.60 -41.13
CA LYS A 268 -18.37 -7.29 -40.66
C LYS A 268 -18.33 -6.96 -39.17
N GLU A 269 -19.34 -6.29 -38.63
CA GLU A 269 -19.43 -6.02 -37.19
C GLU A 269 -19.55 -7.32 -36.39
N TYR A 270 -20.40 -8.27 -36.81
CA TYR A 270 -20.50 -9.57 -36.15
C TYR A 270 -19.22 -10.41 -36.26
N ALA A 271 -18.53 -10.38 -37.41
CA ALA A 271 -17.24 -11.05 -37.57
C ALA A 271 -16.17 -10.47 -36.63
N GLN A 272 -16.12 -9.13 -36.53
CA GLN A 272 -15.18 -8.45 -35.63
C GLN A 272 -15.51 -8.72 -34.15
N LEU A 273 -16.79 -8.73 -33.79
CA LEU A 273 -17.24 -9.10 -32.45
C LEU A 273 -16.88 -10.53 -32.11
N SER A 274 -17.06 -11.49 -33.03
CA SER A 274 -16.64 -12.89 -32.83
C SER A 274 -15.15 -13.02 -32.60
N LEU A 275 -14.33 -12.31 -33.38
CA LEU A 275 -12.88 -12.30 -33.20
C LEU A 275 -12.48 -11.72 -31.84
N ASN A 276 -13.09 -10.60 -31.46
CA ASN A 276 -12.82 -9.92 -30.21
C ASN A 276 -13.27 -10.78 -29.00
N TYR A 277 -14.45 -11.39 -29.07
CA TYR A 277 -14.98 -12.32 -28.08
C TYR A 277 -13.99 -13.46 -27.81
N ASN A 278 -13.51 -14.12 -28.85
CA ASN A 278 -12.55 -15.21 -28.72
C ASN A 278 -11.25 -14.77 -28.06
N LYS A 279 -10.75 -13.58 -28.39
CA LYS A 279 -9.55 -13.02 -27.76
C LYS A 279 -9.78 -12.65 -26.30
N ALA A 280 -10.94 -12.07 -25.96
CA ALA A 280 -11.31 -11.75 -24.58
C ALA A 280 -11.45 -13.02 -23.74
N THR A 281 -12.13 -14.05 -24.25
CA THR A 281 -12.22 -15.36 -23.60
C THR A 281 -10.85 -15.97 -23.36
N ALA A 282 -9.94 -15.95 -24.35
CA ALA A 282 -8.59 -16.46 -24.20
C ALA A 282 -7.77 -15.67 -23.17
N PHE A 283 -7.92 -14.34 -23.15
CA PHE A 283 -7.28 -13.47 -22.14
C PHE A 283 -7.73 -13.85 -20.73
N PHE A 284 -9.04 -13.91 -20.48
CA PHE A 284 -9.57 -14.27 -19.16
C PHE A 284 -9.27 -15.72 -18.75
N ALA A 285 -9.15 -16.64 -19.71
CA ALA A 285 -8.69 -18.00 -19.42
C ALA A 285 -7.25 -18.03 -18.86
N ALA A 286 -6.39 -17.13 -19.35
CA ALA A 286 -4.98 -17.05 -18.95
C ALA A 286 -4.73 -16.15 -17.74
N ALA A 287 -5.65 -15.23 -17.42
CA ALA A 287 -5.48 -14.19 -16.40
C ALA A 287 -5.73 -14.67 -14.95
N THR A 288 -5.21 -15.83 -14.57
CA THR A 288 -5.40 -16.43 -13.24
C THR A 288 -4.85 -15.58 -12.10
N TYR A 289 -3.90 -14.70 -12.39
CA TYR A 289 -3.32 -13.76 -11.41
C TYR A 289 -4.33 -12.70 -10.94
N LEU A 290 -5.44 -12.49 -11.66
CA LEU A 290 -6.53 -11.60 -11.24
C LEU A 290 -7.40 -12.19 -10.13
N GLU A 291 -7.24 -13.48 -9.80
CA GLU A 291 -8.00 -14.14 -8.74
C GLU A 291 -7.32 -14.03 -7.37
N GLN A 292 -6.01 -13.82 -7.34
CA GLN A 292 -5.23 -13.93 -6.12
C GLN A 292 -5.04 -12.56 -5.44
N ARG A 293 -5.41 -12.54 -4.14
CA ARG A 293 -5.23 -11.52 -3.09
C ARG A 293 -6.28 -10.42 -2.97
#